data_AF-A0A1M6BPK0-F1
#
_entry.id   AF-A0A1M6BPK0-F1
#
_cell.length_a   1.000
_cell.length_b   1.000
_cell.length_c   1.000
_cell.angle_alpha   90.00
_cell.angle_beta   90.00
_cell.angle_gamma   90.00
#
_symmetry.space_group_name_H-M   'P 1'
#
loop_
_entity.id
_entity.type
_entity.pdbx_description
1 polymer ?
#
loop_
_entity_poly.entity_id
_entity_poly.type
_entity_poly.pdbx_seq_one_letter_code
_entity_poly.pdbx_strand_id
1 'polypeptide(L)'
;MNSNTAEILISVFLGALGQTILKLGANKLGAISLSLRTIVKDVLHILIIPEILIGLILFGSSFLLWIKVLTKADLSYAYPMVSLGYILVALLSKLLFNEAFTFNKIIGIGMIVSGVFILNR
;
A
#
# COMPACT_ATOMS: atom_id res chain seq x y z
N MET A 1 -11.39 21.12 1.70
CA MET A 1 -11.28 19.64 1.64
C MET A 1 -12.12 19.10 2.78
N ASN A 2 -13.15 18.29 2.51
CA ASN A 2 -13.95 17.70 3.58
C ASN A 2 -13.03 16.87 4.50
N SER A 3 -13.29 16.89 5.82
CA SER A 3 -12.47 16.16 6.80
C SER A 3 -12.21 14.70 6.38
N ASN A 4 -13.19 14.07 5.73
CA ASN A 4 -13.12 12.69 5.23
C ASN A 4 -12.10 12.49 4.10
N THR A 5 -11.94 13.46 3.18
CA THR A 5 -11.02 13.35 2.02
C THR A 5 -9.56 13.34 2.48
N ALA A 6 -9.22 14.15 3.49
CA ALA A 6 -7.88 14.15 4.07
C ALA A 6 -7.57 12.82 4.76
N GLU A 7 -8.52 12.28 5.55
CA GLU A 7 -8.39 10.97 6.21
C GLU A 7 -8.17 9.85 5.17
N ILE A 8 -8.89 9.89 4.03
CA ILE A 8 -8.69 8.97 2.92
C ILE A 8 -7.27 9.08 2.36
N LEU A 9 -6.83 10.27 1.95
CA LEU A 9 -5.52 10.45 1.32
C LEU A 9 -4.37 10.04 2.25
N ILE A 10 -4.47 10.35 3.54
CA ILE A 10 -3.49 9.95 4.55
C ILE A 10 -3.46 8.42 4.67
N SER A 11 -4.63 7.76 4.75
CA SER A 11 -4.68 6.30 4.81
C SER A 11 -4.03 5.66 3.58
N VAL A 12 -4.36 6.14 2.38
CA VAL A 12 -3.81 5.61 1.11
C VAL A 12 -2.29 5.81 1.04
N PHE A 13 -1.80 6.97 1.46
CA PHE A 13 -0.37 7.27 1.52
C PHE A 13 0.38 6.35 2.49
N LEU A 14 -0.14 6.19 3.71
CA LEU A 14 0.43 5.29 4.72
C LEU A 14 0.39 3.83 4.25
N GLY A 15 -0.68 3.41 3.57
CA GLY A 15 -0.82 2.07 3.01
C GLY A 15 0.22 1.81 1.93
N ALA A 16 0.40 2.74 1.00
CA ALA A 16 1.40 2.65 -0.06
C ALA A 16 2.83 2.60 0.51
N LEU A 17 3.16 3.47 1.47
CA LEU A 17 4.46 3.45 2.15
C LEU A 17 4.67 2.14 2.91
N GLY A 18 3.69 1.73 3.73
CA GLY A 18 3.75 0.51 4.52
C GLY A 18 3.98 -0.71 3.64
N GLN A 19 3.23 -0.85 2.54
CA GLN A 19 3.38 -1.96 1.60
C GLN A 19 4.74 -1.95 0.89
N THR A 20 5.26 -0.76 0.54
CA THR A 20 6.59 -0.63 -0.06
C THR A 20 7.69 -1.04 0.91
N ILE A 21 7.59 -0.65 2.19
CA ILE A 21 8.55 -1.02 3.21
C ILE A 21 8.44 -2.51 3.55
N LEU A 22 7.24 -3.08 3.58
CA LEU A 22 7.04 -4.53 3.68
C LEU A 22 7.76 -5.26 2.55
N LYS A 23 7.73 -4.72 1.32
CA LYS A 23 8.47 -5.29 0.18
C LYS A 23 9.99 -5.23 0.39
N LEU A 24 10.52 -4.14 0.95
CA LEU A 24 11.95 -4.06 1.32
C LEU A 24 12.33 -5.17 2.31
N GLY A 25 11.51 -5.38 3.34
CA GLY A 25 11.73 -6.45 4.32
C GLY A 25 11.58 -7.85 3.73
N ALA A 26 10.56 -8.08 2.90
CA ALA A 26 10.31 -9.35 2.24
C ALA A 26 11.47 -9.77 1.32
N ASN A 27 12.09 -8.82 0.62
CA ASN A 27 13.26 -9.10 -0.22
C ASN A 27 14.47 -9.62 0.59
N LYS A 28 14.54 -9.36 1.91
CA LYS A 28 15.60 -9.86 2.80
C LYS A 28 15.35 -11.27 3.32
N LEU A 29 14.09 -11.72 3.33
CA LEU A 29 13.71 -13.01 3.91
C LEU A 29 14.06 -14.21 3.02
N GLY A 30 14.27 -14.01 1.73
CA GLY A 30 14.48 -15.11 0.79
C GLY A 30 13.26 -16.03 0.70
N ALA A 31 13.49 -17.34 0.63
CA ALA A 31 12.41 -18.33 0.54
C ALA A 31 11.82 -18.64 1.92
N ILE A 32 10.50 -18.47 2.05
CA ILE A 32 9.72 -18.85 3.23
C ILE A 32 8.77 -19.96 2.81
N SER A 33 8.77 -21.08 3.54
CA SER A 33 7.94 -22.24 3.16
C SER A 33 6.57 -22.27 3.84
N LEU A 34 6.42 -21.62 5.02
CA LEU A 34 5.20 -21.60 5.83
C LEU A 34 4.61 -22.99 6.09
N SER A 35 5.46 -24.02 6.13
CA SER A 35 5.03 -25.38 6.45
C SER A 35 4.75 -25.52 7.95
N LEU A 36 3.91 -26.48 8.36
CA LEU A 36 3.64 -26.75 9.78
C LEU A 36 4.91 -27.02 10.60
N ARG A 37 5.97 -27.52 9.96
CA ARG A 37 7.26 -27.80 10.60
C ARG A 37 8.13 -26.55 10.75
N THR A 38 8.00 -25.57 9.86
CA THR A 38 8.84 -24.36 9.83
C THR A 38 8.11 -23.10 10.29
N ILE A 39 6.79 -23.15 10.46
CA ILE A 39 5.96 -21.95 10.68
C ILE A 39 6.44 -21.09 11.85
N VAL A 40 6.84 -21.71 12.97
CA VAL A 40 7.37 -20.96 14.12
C VAL A 40 8.67 -20.25 13.76
N LYS A 41 9.60 -20.93 13.08
CA LYS A 41 10.87 -20.36 12.63
C LYS A 41 10.65 -19.26 11.59
N ASP A 42 9.77 -19.49 10.62
CA ASP A 42 9.45 -18.56 9.55
C ASP A 42 8.82 -17.28 10.11
N VAL A 43 7.85 -17.41 11.05
CA VAL A 43 7.23 -16.27 11.73
C VAL A 43 8.24 -15.49 12.56
N LEU A 44 9.08 -16.16 13.36
CA LEU A 44 10.13 -15.48 14.13
C LEU A 44 11.11 -14.75 13.21
N HIS A 45 11.49 -15.35 12.09
CA HIS A 45 12.37 -14.73 11.11
C HIS A 45 11.74 -13.48 10.50
N ILE A 46 10.45 -13.55 10.12
CA ILE A 46 9.67 -12.40 9.64
C ILE A 46 9.67 -11.25 10.67
N LEU A 47 9.44 -11.56 11.94
CA LEU A 47 9.32 -10.56 13.02
C LEU A 47 10.64 -9.87 13.38
N ILE A 48 11.79 -10.50 13.10
CA ILE A 48 13.12 -9.92 13.38
C ILE A 48 13.51 -8.87 12.34
N ILE A 49 12.93 -8.89 11.13
CA ILE A 49 13.26 -7.92 10.08
C ILE A 49 12.64 -6.55 10.40
N PRO A 50 13.44 -5.50 10.68
CA PRO A 50 12.93 -4.20 11.11
C PRO A 50 12.00 -3.54 10.09
N GLU A 51 12.31 -3.68 8.80
CA GLU A 51 11.45 -3.14 7.73
C GLU A 51 10.07 -3.78 7.76
N ILE A 52 9.96 -5.07 8.07
CA ILE A 52 8.65 -5.72 8.15
C ILE A 52 7.84 -5.13 9.30
N LEU A 53 8.47 -4.91 10.45
CA LEU A 53 7.79 -4.32 11.60
C LEU A 53 7.35 -2.87 11.32
N ILE A 54 8.21 -2.05 10.72
CA ILE A 54 7.88 -0.67 10.34
C ILE A 54 6.76 -0.66 9.29
N GLY A 55 6.88 -1.50 8.26
CA GLY A 55 5.88 -1.64 7.22
C GLY A 55 4.54 -2.09 7.78
N LEU A 56 4.53 -3.03 8.73
CA LEU A 56 3.35 -3.50 9.43
C LEU A 56 2.68 -2.40 10.25
N ILE A 57 3.45 -1.58 10.98
CA ILE A 57 2.91 -0.46 11.75
C ILE A 57 2.27 0.58 10.83
N LEU A 58 2.92 0.94 9.72
CA LEU A 58 2.39 1.91 8.77
C LEU A 58 1.15 1.39 8.03
N PHE A 59 1.22 0.16 7.53
CA PHE A 59 0.11 -0.48 6.83
C PHE A 59 -1.07 -0.74 7.78
N GLY A 60 -0.79 -1.16 9.01
CA GLY A 60 -1.79 -1.32 10.07
C GLY A 60 -2.44 0.01 10.43
N SER A 61 -1.67 1.09 10.56
CA SER A 61 -2.19 2.43 10.82
C SER A 61 -3.06 2.94 9.66
N SER A 62 -2.66 2.69 8.42
CA SER A 62 -3.47 2.90 7.23
C SER A 62 -4.82 2.17 7.32
N PHE A 63 -4.78 0.88 7.69
CA PHE A 63 -5.99 0.07 7.85
C PHE A 63 -6.94 0.61 8.93
N LEU A 64 -6.40 1.05 10.08
CA LEU A 64 -7.21 1.66 11.14
C LEU A 64 -7.87 2.97 10.69
N LEU A 65 -7.13 3.83 9.97
CA LEU A 65 -7.69 5.04 9.38
C LEU A 65 -8.74 4.73 8.31
N TRP A 66 -8.51 3.69 7.51
CA TRP A 66 -9.46 3.23 6.50
C TRP A 66 -10.79 2.79 7.14
N ILE A 67 -10.75 2.02 8.24
CA ILE A 67 -11.97 1.67 9.00
C ILE A 67 -12.71 2.95 9.42
N LYS A 68 -12.00 3.95 9.95
CA LYS A 68 -12.60 5.22 10.36
C LYS A 68 -13.21 6.01 9.19
N VAL A 69 -12.60 5.95 8.01
CA VAL A 69 -13.17 6.55 6.78
C VAL A 69 -14.49 5.86 6.42
N LEU A 70 -14.53 4.54 6.47
CA LEU A 70 -15.71 3.76 6.10
C LEU A 70 -16.92 3.98 7.03
N THR A 71 -16.73 4.51 8.24
CA THR A 71 -17.85 4.87 9.11
C THR A 71 -18.48 6.22 8.74
N LYS A 72 -17.84 7.02 7.89
CA LYS A 72 -18.25 8.41 7.58
C LYS A 72 -18.45 8.70 6.10
N ALA A 73 -17.96 7.84 5.21
CA ALA A 73 -17.99 8.04 3.77
C ALA A 73 -18.51 6.78 3.08
N ASP A 74 -19.28 6.97 2.01
CA ASP A 74 -19.70 5.87 1.16
C ASP A 74 -18.48 5.20 0.53
N LEU A 75 -18.47 3.87 0.56
CA LEU A 75 -17.37 3.08 0.00
C LEU A 75 -17.15 3.40 -1.48
N SER A 76 -18.22 3.61 -2.26
CA SER A 76 -18.13 3.95 -3.69
C SER A 76 -17.47 5.30 -3.96
N TYR A 77 -17.50 6.23 -3.00
CA TYR A 77 -16.79 7.51 -3.07
C TYR A 77 -15.33 7.38 -2.62
N ALA A 78 -15.08 6.69 -1.51
CA ALA A 78 -13.73 6.58 -0.94
C ALA A 78 -12.82 5.61 -1.71
N TYR A 79 -13.35 4.48 -2.17
CA TYR A 79 -12.58 3.40 -2.78
C TYR A 79 -11.82 3.81 -4.06
N PRO A 80 -12.38 4.62 -4.98
CA PRO A 80 -11.63 5.16 -6.11
C PRO A 80 -10.32 5.87 -5.70
N MET A 81 -10.30 6.57 -4.56
CA MET A 81 -9.11 7.28 -4.09
C MET A 81 -7.98 6.32 -3.67
N VAL A 82 -8.29 5.06 -3.32
CA VAL A 82 -7.28 4.02 -3.02
C VAL A 82 -6.37 3.78 -4.22
N SER A 83 -6.88 3.98 -5.44
CA SER A 83 -6.10 3.78 -6.65
C SER A 83 -4.94 4.78 -6.82
N LEU A 84 -4.98 5.93 -6.11
CA LEU A 84 -3.81 6.83 -5.99
C LEU A 84 -2.62 6.14 -5.31
N GLY A 85 -2.89 5.15 -4.46
CA GLY A 85 -1.88 4.28 -3.87
C GLY A 85 -1.09 3.50 -4.91
N TYR A 86 -1.71 3.06 -6.02
CA TYR A 86 -0.97 2.40 -7.11
C TYR A 86 0.06 3.32 -7.75
N ILE A 87 -0.26 4.61 -7.87
CA ILE A 87 0.66 5.62 -8.42
C ILE A 87 1.86 5.77 -7.49
N LEU A 88 1.59 5.94 -6.19
CA LEU A 88 2.62 6.05 -5.17
C LEU A 88 3.52 4.81 -5.15
N VAL A 89 2.94 3.61 -5.11
CA VAL A 89 3.70 2.36 -5.14
C VAL A 89 4.51 2.26 -6.43
N ALA A 90 3.98 2.61 -7.59
CA ALA A 90 4.73 2.56 -8.84
C ALA A 90 5.93 3.51 -8.86
N LEU A 91 5.79 4.72 -8.31
CA LEU A 91 6.88 5.69 -8.17
C LEU A 91 7.93 5.20 -7.17
N LEU A 92 7.49 4.74 -5.99
CA LEU A 92 8.37 4.19 -4.96
C LEU A 92 9.09 2.93 -5.45
N SER A 93 8.42 2.06 -6.20
CA SER A 93 9.02 0.86 -6.78
C SER A 93 10.11 1.19 -7.80
N LYS A 94 9.91 2.22 -8.62
CA LYS A 94 10.95 2.71 -9.52
C LYS A 94 12.16 3.21 -8.73
N LEU A 95 11.93 3.99 -7.67
CA LEU A 95 12.99 4.61 -6.87
C LEU A 95 13.77 3.60 -6.01
N LEU A 96 13.08 2.68 -5.35
CA LEU A 96 13.66 1.79 -4.33
C LEU A 96 14.05 0.41 -4.88
N PHE A 97 13.36 -0.06 -5.92
CA PHE A 97 13.59 -1.39 -6.50
C PHE A 97 14.14 -1.35 -7.93
N ASN A 98 14.34 -0.15 -8.50
CA ASN A 98 14.74 0.04 -9.90
C ASN A 98 13.80 -0.69 -10.89
N GLU A 99 12.52 -0.84 -10.54
CA GLU A 99 11.54 -1.43 -11.44
C GLU A 99 11.36 -0.57 -12.70
N ALA A 100 11.30 -1.23 -13.86
CA ALA A 100 11.08 -0.55 -15.13
C ALA A 100 9.73 0.16 -15.15
N PHE A 101 9.78 1.47 -15.44
CA PHE A 101 8.58 2.27 -15.67
C PHE A 101 8.21 2.18 -17.15
N THR A 102 7.55 1.08 -17.52
CA THR A 102 7.21 0.81 -18.92
C THR A 102 6.15 1.77 -19.44
N PHE A 103 6.12 1.94 -20.77
CA PHE A 103 5.10 2.76 -21.44
C PHE A 103 3.67 2.31 -21.10
N ASN A 104 3.44 1.00 -21.01
CA ASN A 104 2.15 0.44 -20.61
C ASN A 104 1.77 0.83 -19.17
N LYS A 105 2.74 0.85 -18.23
CA LYS A 105 2.51 1.29 -16.84
C LYS A 105 2.11 2.76 -16.80
N ILE A 106 2.75 3.61 -17.59
CA ILE A 106 2.42 5.05 -17.71
C ILE A 106 0.99 5.24 -18.20
N ILE A 107 0.62 4.59 -19.31
CA ILE A 107 -0.73 4.70 -19.88
C ILE A 107 -1.78 4.22 -18.87
N GLY A 108 -1.55 3.06 -18.25
CA GLY A 108 -2.45 2.52 -17.24
C GLY A 108 -2.64 3.46 -16.05
N ILE A 109 -1.56 4.07 -15.54
CA ILE A 109 -1.63 5.08 -14.49
C ILE A 109 -2.44 6.30 -14.94
N GLY A 110 -2.24 6.77 -16.16
CA GLY A 110 -3.03 7.87 -16.73
C GLY A 110 -4.53 7.56 -16.78
N MET A 111 -4.90 6.33 -17.17
CA MET A 111 -6.29 5.87 -17.18
C MET A 111 -6.89 5.80 -15.78
N ILE A 112 -6.13 5.29 -14.79
CA ILE A 112 -6.54 5.26 -13.39
C ILE A 112 -6.83 6.67 -12.88
N VAL A 113 -5.88 7.61 -13.06
CA VAL A 113 -6.03 9.01 -12.64
C VAL A 113 -7.28 9.64 -13.26
N SER A 114 -7.48 9.41 -14.56
CA SER A 114 -8.64 9.93 -15.29
C SER A 114 -9.95 9.38 -14.73
N GLY A 115 -10.01 8.07 -14.46
CA GLY A 115 -11.17 7.43 -13.85
C GLY A 115 -11.48 7.98 -12.45
N VAL A 116 -10.47 8.16 -11.60
CA VAL A 116 -10.63 8.77 -10.27
C VAL A 116 -11.18 10.18 -10.37
N PHE A 117 -10.67 10.98 -11.30
CA PHE A 117 -11.13 12.35 -11.50
C PHE A 117 -12.59 12.40 -11.93
N ILE A 118 -13.02 11.53 -12.85
CA ILE A 118 -14.40 11.45 -13.33
C ILE A 118 -15.35 11.03 -12.18
N LEU A 119 -14.94 10.08 -11.34
CA LEU A 119 -15.77 9.56 -10.24
C LEU A 119 -15.91 10.53 -9.06
N ASN A 120 -14.94 11.42 -8.87
CA ASN A 120 -14.90 12.37 -7.74
C ASN A 120 -15.34 13.80 -8.10
N ARG A 121 -15.91 14.00 -9.29
CA ARG A 121 -16.50 15.26 -9.73
C ARG A 121 -18.02 15.23 -9.57
#